data_AF-A0AAN8FVT1-F1
#
_entry.id   AF-A0AAN8FVT1-F1
#
_cell.length_a   1.000
_cell.length_b   1.000
_cell.length_c   1.000
_cell.angle_alpha   90.00
_cell.angle_beta   90.00
_cell.angle_gamma   90.00
#
_symmetry.space_group_name_H-M   'P 1'
#
loop_
_entity.id
_entity.type
_entity.pdbx_description
1 polymer ?
#
loop_
_entity_poly.entity_id
_entity_poly.type
_entity_poly.pdbx_seq_one_letter_code
_entity_poly.pdbx_strand_id
1 'polypeptide(L)' 'MPGIIEKERDPEIVKLEEQGTLALLQDTDQILELQTILKDKNTEHSDFVFYADRLMRLVIEEALNKLPYT' A
#
# COMPACT_ATOMS: atom_id res chain seq x y z
N MET A 1 -3.79 9.91 -12.62
CA MET A 1 -3.82 11.18 -11.84
C MET A 1 -2.63 11.10 -10.90
N PRO A 2 -1.69 12.05 -10.87
CA PRO A 2 -0.58 11.93 -9.92
C PRO A 2 -1.21 12.05 -8.53
N GLY A 3 -1.23 10.92 -7.82
CA GLY A 3 -1.71 10.85 -6.45
C GLY A 3 -0.95 11.85 -5.60
N ILE A 4 -1.58 12.28 -4.52
CA ILE A 4 -1.20 13.37 -3.60
C ILE A 4 0.20 13.19 -2.94
N ILE A 5 1.00 12.21 -3.35
CA ILE A 5 2.15 11.72 -2.58
C ILE A 5 3.48 12.40 -2.94
N GLU A 6 3.67 12.99 -4.13
CA GLU A 6 4.98 13.58 -4.45
C GLU A 6 5.28 14.93 -3.78
N LYS A 7 4.26 15.71 -3.38
CA LYS A 7 4.48 17.08 -2.90
C LYS A 7 4.71 17.23 -1.38
N GLU A 8 4.38 16.21 -0.60
CA GLU A 8 4.51 16.22 0.87
C GLU A 8 4.83 14.80 1.40
N ARG A 9 5.86 14.14 0.84
CA ARG A 9 6.40 12.93 1.51
C ARG A 9 6.94 13.36 2.87
N ASP A 10 6.35 12.80 3.92
CA ASP A 10 6.80 13.01 5.30
C ASP A 10 8.32 12.70 5.38
N PRO A 11 9.14 13.63 5.90
CA PRO A 11 10.59 13.44 5.98
C PRO A 11 10.99 12.17 6.73
N GLU A 12 10.14 11.64 7.61
CA GLU A 12 10.39 10.38 8.32
C GLU A 12 10.28 9.16 7.40
N ILE A 13 9.33 9.17 6.44
CA ILE A 13 9.14 8.09 5.46
C ILE A 13 10.36 7.99 4.54
N VAL A 14 10.84 9.12 4.03
CA VAL A 14 12.03 9.17 3.16
C VAL A 14 13.24 8.60 3.88
N LYS A 15 13.43 8.98 5.14
CA LYS A 15 14.53 8.48 5.97
C LYS A 15 14.47 6.97 6.21
N LEU A 16 13.27 6.41 6.42
CA LEU A 16 13.10 4.97 6.62
C LEU A 16 13.29 4.16 5.33
N GLU A 17 12.89 4.72 4.18
CA GLU A 17 13.19 4.13 2.86
C GLU A 17 14.71 4.09 2.62
N GLU A 18 15.42 5.19 2.89
CA GLU A 18 16.89 5.25 2.76
C GLU A 18 17.63 4.28 3.69
N GLN A 19 17.08 4.04 4.88
CA GLN A 19 17.61 3.07 5.83
C GLN A 19 17.32 1.61 5.44
N GLY A 20 16.50 1.37 4.41
CA GLY A 20 16.08 0.04 3.98
C GLY A 20 15.16 -0.66 4.98
N THR A 21 14.62 0.05 5.96
CA THR A 21 13.69 -0.48 6.98
C THR A 21 12.23 -0.33 6.57
N LEU A 22 11.94 0.47 5.53
CA LEU A 22 10.63 0.65 4.96
C LEU A 22 10.66 0.40 3.45
N ALA A 23 9.67 -0.35 2.96
CA ALA A 23 9.40 -0.52 1.54
C ALA A 23 7.94 -0.15 1.29
N LEU A 24 7.72 0.75 0.32
CA LEU A 24 6.39 1.14 -0.11
C LEU A 24 5.96 0.29 -1.30
N LEU A 25 4.66 -0.03 -1.36
CA LEU A 25 4.07 -0.62 -2.55
C LEU A 25 4.02 0.42 -3.67
N GLN A 26 4.08 -0.03 -4.91
CA GLN A 26 3.87 0.82 -6.07
C GLN A 26 2.48 1.47 -6.04
N ASP A 27 2.42 2.76 -6.34
CA ASP A 27 1.16 3.51 -6.47
C ASP A 27 0.48 3.15 -7.79
N THR A 28 -0.30 2.08 -7.78
CA THR A 28 -1.14 1.67 -8.93
C THR A 28 -2.57 2.14 -8.74
N ASP A 29 -3.26 2.40 -9.85
CA ASP A 29 -4.69 2.76 -9.83
C ASP A 29 -5.54 1.70 -9.10
N GLN A 30 -5.15 0.42 -9.18
CA GLN A 30 -5.80 -0.67 -8.45
C GLN A 30 -5.63 -0.53 -6.93
N ILE A 31 -4.42 -0.25 -6.44
CA ILE A 31 -4.20 -0.08 -4.99
C ILE A 31 -4.95 1.15 -4.49
N LEU A 32 -5.00 2.22 -5.29
CA LEU A 32 -5.76 3.42 -4.96
C LEU A 32 -7.27 3.13 -4.88
N GLU A 33 -7.82 2.35 -5.80
CA GLU A 33 -9.21 1.89 -5.76
C GLU A 33 -9.49 1.08 -4.49
N LEU A 34 -8.64 0.09 -4.18
CA LEU A 34 -8.77 -0.72 -2.97
C LEU A 34 -8.73 0.13 -1.71
N GLN A 35 -7.79 1.07 -1.62
CA GLN A 35 -7.71 2.01 -0.49
C GLN A 35 -8.93 2.93 -0.41
N THR A 36 -9.49 3.34 -1.55
CA THR A 36 -10.69 4.19 -1.58
C THR A 36 -11.89 3.45 -1.01
N ILE A 37 -12.10 2.19 -1.41
CA ILE A 37 -13.15 1.33 -0.87
C ILE A 37 -12.92 1.10 0.63
N LEU A 38 -11.69 0.79 1.05
CA LEU A 38 -11.38 0.56 2.47
C LEU A 38 -11.54 1.82 3.35
N LYS A 39 -11.42 3.02 2.78
CA LYS A 39 -11.59 4.30 3.48
C LYS A 39 -13.04 4.81 3.47
N ASP A 40 -13.93 4.21 2.67
CA ASP A 40 -15.33 4.60 2.65
C ASP A 40 -16.05 4.04 3.89
N LYS A 41 -16.62 4.95 4.69
CA LYS A 41 -17.38 4.61 5.90
C LYS A 41 -18.68 3.84 5.63
N ASN A 42 -19.14 3.84 4.38
CA ASN A 42 -20.39 3.18 3.97
C ASN A 42 -20.17 1.77 3.41
N THR A 43 -18.92 1.31 3.29
CA THR A 43 -18.61 -0.03 2.78
C THR A 43 -19.16 -1.11 3.70
N GLU A 44 -19.83 -2.10 3.12
CA GLU A 44 -20.34 -3.23 3.89
C GLU A 44 -19.19 -4.06 4.47
N HIS A 45 -19.43 -4.68 5.63
CA HIS A 45 -18.40 -5.46 6.33
C HIS A 45 -17.83 -6.59 5.46
N SER A 46 -18.66 -7.28 4.68
CA SER A 46 -18.20 -8.36 3.78
C SER A 46 -17.25 -7.84 2.71
N ASP A 47 -17.57 -6.68 2.13
CA ASP A 47 -16.74 -6.05 1.11
C ASP A 47 -15.44 -5.53 1.72
N PHE A 48 -15.51 -4.92 2.91
CA PHE A 48 -14.32 -4.48 3.63
C PHE A 48 -13.34 -5.64 3.85
N VAL A 49 -13.81 -6.78 4.38
CA VAL A 49 -12.96 -7.97 4.60
C VAL A 49 -12.38 -8.47 3.28
N PHE A 50 -13.21 -8.56 2.24
CA PHE A 50 -12.77 -9.04 0.93
C PHE A 50 -11.69 -8.15 0.29
N TYR A 51 -11.86 -6.84 0.30
CA TYR A 51 -10.89 -5.91 -0.28
C TYR A 51 -9.64 -5.75 0.61
N ALA A 52 -9.76 -5.88 1.93
CA ALA A 52 -8.63 -5.88 2.85
C ALA A 52 -7.73 -7.11 2.61
N ASP A 53 -8.33 -8.29 2.45
CA ASP A 53 -7.60 -9.52 2.10
C ASP A 53 -6.90 -9.38 0.74
N ARG A 54 -7.55 -8.74 -0.24
CA ARG A 54 -6.96 -8.47 -1.55
C ARG A 54 -5.76 -7.53 -1.46
N LEU A 55 -5.85 -6.47 -0.66
CA LEU A 55 -4.72 -5.55 -0.42
C LEU A 55 -3.58 -6.26 0.33
N MET A 56 -3.90 -7.08 1.34
CA MET A 56 -2.91 -7.83 2.12
C MET A 56 -2.11 -8.80 1.26
N ARG A 57 -2.76 -9.48 0.30
CA ARG A 57 -2.05 -10.35 -0.66
C ARG A 57 -1.00 -9.59 -1.47
N LEU A 58 -1.33 -8.40 -1.97
CA LEU A 58 -0.38 -7.57 -2.71
C LEU A 58 0.80 -7.13 -1.84
N VAL A 59 0.53 -6.78 -0.58
CA VAL A 59 1.59 -6.41 0.38
C VAL A 59 2.52 -7.59 0.66
N ILE A 60 1.95 -8.78 0.89
CA ILE A 60 2.74 -9.99 1.15
C ILE A 60 3.57 -10.37 -0.08
N GLU A 61 3.01 -10.29 -1.28
CA GLU A 61 3.73 -10.58 -2.53
C GLU A 61 4.94 -9.66 -2.70
N GLU A 62 4.76 -8.36 -2.50
CA GLU A 62 5.87 -7.40 -2.54
C GLU A 62 6.89 -7.63 -1.41
N ALA A 63 6.45 -8.02 -0.21
CA ALA A 63 7.36 -8.37 0.88
C ALA A 63 8.18 -9.63 0.56
N LEU A 64 7.57 -10.65 -0.04
CA LEU A 64 8.25 -11.86 -0.47
C LEU A 64 9.27 -11.57 -1.59
N ASN A 65 8.95 -10.64 -2.50
CA ASN A 65 9.88 -10.17 -3.54
C ASN A 65 11.15 -9.49 -2.98
N LYS A 66 11.11 -9.00 -1.74
CA LYS A 66 12.26 -8.39 -1.06
C LYS A 66 13.11 -9.38 -0.25
N LEU A 67 12.66 -10.63 -0.11
CA LEU A 67 13.45 -11.64 0.56
C LEU A 67 14.69 -11.98 -0.29
N PRO A 68 15.86 -12.19 0.34
CA PRO A 68 17.04 -12.62 -0.38
C PRO A 68 16.79 -14.01 -1.00
N TYR A 69 16.92 -14.10 -2.31
CA TYR A 69 16.95 -15.37 -3.02
C TYR A 69 18.38 -15.92 -2.99
N THR A 70 18.53 -17.19 -2.62
CA THR A 70 19.77 -17.96 -2.78
C THR A 70 19.98 -18.37 -4.23
#